data_AF-A0A2G0Q139-F1
#
_entry.id   AF-A0A2G0Q139-F1
#
_cell.length_a   1.000
_cell.length_b   1.000
_cell.length_c   1.000
_cell.angle_alpha   90.00
_cell.angle_beta   90.00
_cell.angle_gamma   90.00
#
_symmetry.space_group_name_H-M   'P 1'
#
loop_
_entity.id
_entity.type
_entity.pdbx_description
1 polymer ?
#
loop_
_entity_poly.entity_id
_entity_poly.type
_entity_poly.pdbx_seq_one_letter_code
_entity_poly.pdbx_strand_id
1 'polypeptide(L)'
;MSIWNTSLLTIALFLVSASVGAASFDCTKAFSKTEKLICNTSVLSQADDALYVDYLQAKIATGNSDDFKKLVKQNWKLREKNCDTEKCLLDWYKKSTELYRLISANQPSSKGDEGKLHSYGESEAEKQADDNPDIPEVASKVHCDTYRGGRYEGFIFPPSLSGGRYSVDGVVCYEGRNITSWVAGEGMKVTSALIPNSKESLAIVTIEEKNPRSLKPKSSVRIIYVTQNGFRGKEDIIRQRYTEDPKTTLFNMKIVGYNREKGIVYFSVPAWAVSHAIHAFTIPFDNQYMNIKEKFITDGDLTFVNMSNLVGKPENNKYIGSLVVEQSEIREGEGRVYNEYLISPTGKRICELDTDVEDWKLYLPCKK
;
A
#
# COMPACT_ATOMS: atom_id res chain seq x y z
N MET A 1 -60.98 -25.30 -0.45
CA MET A 1 -60.06 -24.95 -1.55
C MET A 1 -59.98 -23.43 -1.64
N SER A 2 -58.81 -22.86 -1.33
CA SER A 2 -58.38 -21.53 -1.82
C SER A 2 -56.98 -21.27 -1.24
N ILE A 3 -55.95 -21.53 -2.06
CA ILE A 3 -54.54 -21.20 -1.82
C ILE A 3 -54.26 -19.98 -2.68
N TRP A 4 -54.02 -18.78 -2.14
CA TRP A 4 -53.34 -17.73 -2.91
C TRP A 4 -52.46 -16.83 -2.04
N ASN A 5 -51.16 -16.86 -2.39
CA ASN A 5 -50.16 -15.79 -2.41
C ASN A 5 -49.64 -15.16 -1.10
N THR A 6 -48.51 -15.69 -0.63
CA THR A 6 -47.51 -14.90 0.09
C THR A 6 -46.50 -14.30 -0.90
N SER A 7 -46.61 -12.98 -1.14
CA SER A 7 -45.57 -12.21 -1.85
C SER A 7 -44.35 -12.05 -0.94
N LEU A 8 -43.23 -12.63 -1.35
CA LEU A 8 -41.91 -12.37 -0.76
C LEU A 8 -41.40 -11.02 -1.28
N LEU A 9 -41.35 -10.03 -0.39
CA LEU A 9 -40.69 -8.75 -0.64
C LEU A 9 -39.18 -8.92 -0.37
N THR A 10 -38.39 -9.16 -1.40
CA THR A 10 -36.92 -9.16 -1.31
C THR A 10 -36.42 -7.72 -1.34
N ILE A 11 -36.06 -7.18 -0.17
CA ILE A 11 -35.31 -5.93 -0.04
C ILE A 11 -33.86 -6.23 -0.41
N ALA A 12 -33.43 -5.83 -1.60
CA ALA A 12 -32.03 -5.86 -2.02
C ALA A 12 -31.29 -4.69 -1.36
N LEU A 13 -30.49 -5.00 -0.34
CA LEU A 13 -29.58 -4.05 0.30
C LEU A 13 -28.36 -3.84 -0.61
N PHE A 14 -28.39 -2.80 -1.46
CA PHE A 14 -27.22 -2.37 -2.21
C PHE A 14 -26.24 -1.69 -1.25
N LEU A 15 -25.27 -2.46 -0.75
CA LEU A 15 -24.05 -1.92 -0.16
C LEU A 15 -23.18 -1.40 -1.32
N VAL A 16 -23.32 -0.12 -1.65
CA VAL A 16 -22.36 0.57 -2.51
C VAL A 16 -21.13 0.83 -1.65
N SER A 17 -20.19 -0.10 -1.67
CA SER A 17 -18.85 0.10 -1.12
C SER A 17 -18.11 1.08 -2.03
N ALA A 18 -18.12 2.36 -1.69
CA ALA A 18 -17.25 3.34 -2.31
C ALA A 18 -15.81 2.93 -1.99
N SER A 19 -15.11 2.41 -2.99
CA SER A 19 -13.75 1.94 -2.84
C SER A 19 -12.77 3.08 -3.02
N VAL A 20 -12.25 3.56 -1.89
CA VAL A 20 -11.20 4.57 -1.83
C VAL A 20 -9.87 3.87 -2.05
N GLY A 21 -9.24 4.08 -3.21
CA GLY A 21 -7.81 3.84 -3.35
C GLY A 21 -7.08 4.68 -2.32
N ALA A 22 -6.25 4.06 -1.47
CA ALA A 22 -5.46 4.75 -0.45
C ALA A 22 -4.31 5.51 -1.12
N ALA A 23 -4.61 6.65 -1.72
CA ALA A 23 -3.65 7.70 -1.98
C ALA A 23 -3.73 8.70 -0.81
N SER A 24 -2.73 9.57 -0.67
CA SER A 24 -2.73 10.58 0.41
C SER A 24 -3.80 11.67 0.23
N PHE A 25 -4.58 11.58 -0.84
CA PHE A 25 -5.69 12.46 -1.20
C PHE A 25 -6.94 11.67 -1.56
N ASP A 26 -8.08 12.37 -1.58
CA ASP A 26 -9.38 11.79 -1.91
C ASP A 26 -9.46 11.46 -3.41
N CYS A 27 -9.37 10.18 -3.76
CA CYS A 27 -9.45 9.72 -5.14
C CYS A 27 -10.78 10.04 -5.83
N THR A 28 -11.86 10.31 -5.09
CA THR A 28 -13.13 10.77 -5.68
C THR A 28 -13.05 12.21 -6.19
N LYS A 29 -12.05 12.97 -5.75
CA LYS A 29 -11.77 14.35 -6.15
C LYS A 29 -10.59 14.46 -7.13
N ALA A 30 -10.05 13.33 -7.61
CA ALA A 30 -8.95 13.31 -8.55
C ALA A 30 -9.33 14.00 -9.87
N PHE A 31 -8.60 15.05 -10.23
CA PHE A 31 -8.91 15.87 -11.41
C PHE A 31 -7.88 15.66 -12.52
N SER A 32 -6.59 15.63 -12.18
CA SER A 32 -5.52 15.56 -13.17
C SER A 32 -5.32 14.16 -13.75
N LYS A 33 -4.73 14.06 -14.94
CA LYS A 33 -4.35 12.77 -15.54
C LYS A 33 -3.42 11.99 -14.60
N THR A 34 -2.50 12.69 -13.95
CA THR A 34 -1.56 12.15 -12.97
C THR A 34 -2.28 11.63 -11.73
N GLU A 35 -3.20 12.39 -11.14
CA GLU A 35 -3.98 11.97 -9.96
C GLU A 35 -4.85 10.75 -10.28
N LYS A 36 -5.51 10.74 -11.45
CA LYS A 36 -6.28 9.59 -11.91
C LYS A 36 -5.38 8.36 -12.09
N LEU A 37 -4.18 8.54 -12.65
CA LEU A 37 -3.22 7.44 -12.80
C LEU A 37 -2.73 6.93 -11.42
N ILE A 38 -2.49 7.82 -10.46
CA ILE A 38 -2.14 7.44 -9.07
C ILE A 38 -3.25 6.61 -8.44
N CYS A 39 -4.50 7.06 -8.53
CA CYS A 39 -5.66 6.36 -7.97
C CYS A 39 -5.94 5.01 -8.63
N ASN A 40 -5.62 4.85 -9.91
CA ASN A 40 -5.88 3.63 -10.67
C ASN A 40 -4.68 2.67 -10.76
N THR A 41 -3.56 2.99 -10.12
CA THR A 41 -2.35 2.16 -10.11
C THR A 41 -1.89 1.94 -8.68
N SER A 42 -2.04 0.71 -8.19
CA SER A 42 -1.68 0.34 -6.81
C SER A 42 -0.27 0.83 -6.45
N VAL A 43 0.76 0.51 -7.24
CA VAL A 43 2.14 0.90 -6.91
C VAL A 43 2.37 2.42 -6.85
N LEU A 44 1.53 3.23 -7.51
CA LEU A 44 1.59 4.69 -7.44
C LEU A 44 0.84 5.25 -6.23
N SER A 45 -0.38 4.76 -5.97
CA SER A 45 -1.13 5.04 -4.74
C SER A 45 -0.26 4.76 -3.50
N GLN A 46 0.46 3.65 -3.56
CA GLN A 46 1.45 3.21 -2.59
C GLN A 46 2.61 4.20 -2.39
N ALA A 47 3.16 4.69 -3.49
CA ALA A 47 4.27 5.62 -3.46
C ALA A 47 3.82 7.01 -2.96
N ASP A 48 2.58 7.41 -3.26
CA ASP A 48 1.98 8.66 -2.80
C ASP A 48 1.80 8.70 -1.27
N ASP A 49 1.20 7.67 -0.69
CA ASP A 49 1.08 7.52 0.78
C ASP A 49 2.44 7.56 1.47
N ALA A 50 3.43 6.85 0.91
CA ALA A 50 4.76 6.79 1.48
C ALA A 50 5.46 8.17 1.43
N LEU A 51 5.31 8.88 0.31
CA LEU A 51 5.83 10.22 0.15
C LEU A 51 5.19 11.21 1.12
N TYR A 52 3.88 11.07 1.40
CA TYR A 52 3.17 11.96 2.32
C TYR A 52 3.79 11.95 3.72
N VAL A 53 4.23 10.79 4.20
CA VAL A 53 4.96 10.66 5.47
C VAL A 53 6.29 11.42 5.44
N ASP A 54 7.08 11.27 4.37
CA ASP A 54 8.35 12.00 4.22
C ASP A 54 8.12 13.52 4.10
N TYR A 55 7.09 13.94 3.35
CA TYR A 55 6.68 15.35 3.21
C TYR A 55 6.36 15.98 4.56
N LEU A 56 5.57 15.30 5.37
CA LEU A 56 5.17 15.80 6.69
C LEU A 56 6.38 15.97 7.62
N GLN A 57 7.38 15.08 7.54
CA GLN A 57 8.64 15.25 8.29
C GLN A 57 9.42 16.49 7.82
N ALA A 58 9.53 16.69 6.51
CA ALA A 58 10.20 17.87 5.96
C ALA A 58 9.46 19.17 6.31
N LYS A 59 8.12 19.13 6.35
CA LYS A 59 7.27 20.23 6.83
C LYS A 59 7.60 20.60 8.28
N ILE A 60 7.72 19.62 9.16
CA ILE A 60 8.11 19.86 10.57
C ILE A 60 9.54 20.41 10.66
N ALA A 61 10.49 19.77 9.98
CA ALA A 61 11.91 20.14 10.05
C ALA A 61 12.14 21.60 9.63
N THR A 62 11.35 22.09 8.67
CA THR A 62 11.45 23.45 8.15
C THR A 62 10.55 24.45 8.87
N GLY A 63 9.76 24.01 9.86
CA GLY A 63 8.73 24.84 10.50
C GLY A 63 7.67 25.31 9.50
N ASN A 64 7.46 24.56 8.41
CA ASN A 64 6.59 24.90 7.29
C ASN A 64 6.91 26.31 6.73
N SER A 65 8.19 26.60 6.54
CA SER A 65 8.66 27.87 6.00
C SER A 65 8.09 28.15 4.60
N ASP A 66 8.04 29.42 4.21
CA ASP A 66 7.53 29.78 2.88
C ASP A 66 8.40 29.22 1.75
N ASP A 67 9.71 29.09 1.99
CA ASP A 67 10.63 28.40 1.08
C ASP A 67 10.29 26.92 0.91
N PHE A 68 9.96 26.23 2.02
CA PHE A 68 9.53 24.84 1.95
C PHE A 68 8.20 24.69 1.21
N LYS A 69 7.20 25.54 1.49
CA LYS A 69 5.93 25.53 0.75
C LYS A 69 6.14 25.77 -0.74
N LYS A 70 7.04 26.69 -1.09
CA LYS A 70 7.41 26.98 -2.48
C LYS A 70 8.06 25.77 -3.14
N LEU A 71 8.99 25.11 -2.45
CA LEU A 71 9.64 23.88 -2.92
C LEU A 71 8.63 22.75 -3.14
N VAL A 72 7.73 22.49 -2.20
CA VAL A 72 6.68 21.46 -2.32
C VAL A 72 5.77 21.76 -3.50
N LYS A 73 5.32 23.02 -3.64
CA LYS A 73 4.48 23.45 -4.77
C LYS A 73 5.21 23.28 -6.11
N GLN A 74 6.49 23.63 -6.18
CA GLN A 74 7.29 23.45 -7.38
C GLN A 74 7.48 21.96 -7.70
N ASN A 75 7.76 21.14 -6.70
CA ASN A 75 7.94 19.70 -6.86
C ASN A 75 6.64 19.03 -7.36
N TRP A 76 5.49 19.40 -6.79
CA TRP A 76 4.17 18.96 -7.26
C TRP A 76 3.90 19.42 -8.69
N LYS A 77 4.15 20.69 -9.04
CA LYS A 77 4.01 21.17 -10.42
C LYS A 77 4.89 20.42 -11.41
N LEU A 78 6.12 20.06 -11.02
CA LEU A 78 7.01 19.25 -11.84
C LEU A 78 6.45 17.85 -12.10
N ARG A 79 5.79 17.24 -11.11
CA ARG A 79 5.05 15.99 -11.26
C ARG A 79 3.96 16.13 -12.32
N GLU A 80 3.06 17.10 -12.12
CA GLU A 80 1.89 17.31 -12.98
C GLU A 80 2.29 17.65 -14.43
N LYS A 81 3.37 18.41 -14.62
CA LYS A 81 3.83 18.83 -15.95
C LYS A 81 4.56 17.72 -16.71
N ASN A 82 5.40 16.95 -16.02
CA ASN A 82 6.40 16.10 -16.68
C ASN A 82 6.11 14.60 -16.60
N CYS A 83 5.14 14.17 -15.78
CA CYS A 83 4.83 12.76 -15.59
C CYS A 83 3.41 12.40 -16.01
N ASP A 84 3.33 11.71 -17.15
CA ASP A 84 2.15 11.11 -17.74
C ASP A 84 2.17 9.56 -17.71
N THR A 85 3.28 8.98 -17.24
CA THR A 85 3.48 7.54 -17.14
C THR A 85 3.78 7.11 -15.71
N GLU A 86 3.41 5.87 -15.39
CA GLU A 86 3.70 5.25 -14.09
C GLU A 86 5.20 5.26 -13.77
N LYS A 87 6.05 4.93 -14.74
CA LYS A 87 7.50 4.95 -14.56
C LYS A 87 8.00 6.34 -14.17
N CYS A 88 7.55 7.39 -14.86
CA CYS A 88 7.92 8.76 -14.52
C CYS A 88 7.51 9.10 -13.09
N LEU A 89 6.28 8.73 -12.70
CA LEU A 89 5.76 8.99 -11.36
C LEU A 89 6.55 8.23 -10.29
N LEU A 90 6.88 6.95 -10.49
CA LEU A 90 7.72 6.19 -9.55
C LEU A 90 9.12 6.80 -9.41
N ASP A 91 9.72 7.23 -10.52
CA ASP A 91 11.03 7.91 -10.50
C ASP A 91 10.92 9.27 -9.79
N TRP A 92 9.82 10.00 -9.98
CA TRP A 92 9.52 11.25 -9.27
C TRP A 92 9.29 11.03 -7.77
N TYR A 93 8.52 10.01 -7.38
CA TYR A 93 8.29 9.65 -5.97
C TYR A 93 9.61 9.31 -5.29
N LYS A 94 10.46 8.51 -5.93
CA LYS A 94 11.79 8.20 -5.40
C LYS A 94 12.61 9.46 -5.14
N LYS A 95 12.69 10.37 -6.13
CA LYS A 95 13.42 11.63 -6.01
C LYS A 95 12.82 12.55 -4.94
N SER A 96 11.49 12.60 -4.85
CA SER A 96 10.77 13.44 -3.88
C SER A 96 10.92 12.93 -2.47
N THR A 97 10.88 11.61 -2.26
CA THR A 97 11.19 10.96 -1.00
C THR A 97 12.61 11.28 -0.57
N GLU A 98 13.59 11.15 -1.48
CA GLU A 98 14.99 11.51 -1.18
C GLU A 98 15.14 13.00 -0.84
N LEU A 99 14.49 13.88 -1.61
CA LEU A 99 14.45 15.32 -1.36
C LEU A 99 13.91 15.66 0.04
N TYR A 100 12.74 15.14 0.40
CA TYR A 100 12.13 15.43 1.69
C TYR A 100 12.93 14.82 2.85
N ARG A 101 13.51 13.63 2.67
CA ARG A 101 14.43 13.03 3.66
C ARG A 101 15.71 13.83 3.86
N LEU A 102 16.27 14.41 2.79
CA LEU A 102 17.42 15.30 2.91
C LEU A 102 17.07 16.60 3.64
N ILE A 103 15.90 17.19 3.34
CA ILE A 103 15.41 18.39 4.04
C ILE A 103 15.17 18.09 5.52
N SER A 104 14.61 16.92 5.85
CA SER A 104 14.37 16.53 7.23
C SER A 104 15.67 16.19 7.99
N ALA A 105 16.71 15.73 7.30
CA ALA A 105 18.02 15.44 7.89
C ALA A 105 18.91 16.69 8.07
N ASN A 106 18.83 17.67 7.17
CA ASN A 106 19.73 18.83 7.12
C ASN A 106 19.29 20.02 7.97
N GLN A 107 18.80 19.80 9.19
CA GLN A 107 18.66 20.90 10.16
C GLN A 107 19.98 21.07 10.95
N PRO A 108 20.76 22.13 10.68
CA PRO A 108 21.71 22.65 11.66
C PRO A 108 20.97 23.43 12.74
N SER A 109 21.35 23.19 14.00
CA SER A 109 21.03 24.07 15.11
C SER A 109 21.49 25.51 14.80
N SER A 110 20.53 26.40 14.56
CA SER A 110 20.62 27.87 14.63
C SER A 110 21.69 28.63 13.80
N LYS A 111 21.18 29.63 13.06
CA LYS A 111 21.78 30.91 12.60
C LYS A 111 22.78 30.90 11.43
N GLY A 112 22.34 31.57 10.35
CA GLY A 112 23.10 32.50 9.49
C GLY A 112 24.13 31.91 8.53
N ASP A 113 23.83 31.89 7.22
CA ASP A 113 24.35 32.88 6.25
C ASP A 113 23.82 32.57 4.84
N GLU A 114 23.71 33.61 4.02
CA GLU A 114 23.18 33.56 2.65
C GLU A 114 24.09 32.77 1.69
N GLY A 115 23.50 31.87 0.89
CA GLY A 115 24.22 31.11 -0.16
C GLY A 115 23.32 30.76 -1.34
N LYS A 116 23.47 31.54 -2.43
CA LYS A 116 22.74 31.50 -3.71
C LYS A 116 22.51 30.10 -4.30
N LEU A 117 21.25 29.77 -4.60
CA LEU A 117 20.87 28.65 -5.48
C LEU A 117 20.72 29.16 -6.92
N HIS A 118 21.55 28.62 -7.82
CA HIS A 118 21.61 28.96 -9.23
C HIS A 118 20.38 28.46 -10.00
N SER A 119 19.79 29.36 -10.79
CA SER A 119 18.65 29.15 -11.68
C SER A 119 19.00 28.25 -12.88
N TYR A 120 18.08 27.36 -13.28
CA TYR A 120 18.08 26.76 -14.61
C TYR A 120 16.72 26.94 -15.30
N GLY A 121 16.72 27.85 -16.28
CA GLY A 121 16.15 27.76 -17.62
C GLY A 121 14.75 27.18 -17.80
N GLU A 122 13.80 28.09 -17.94
CA GLU A 122 12.46 27.90 -18.49
C GLU A 122 12.53 27.87 -20.03
N SER A 123 11.75 27.00 -20.69
CA SER A 123 11.33 27.22 -22.08
C SER A 123 9.89 26.75 -22.27
N GLU A 124 9.14 27.58 -22.99
CA GLU A 124 7.70 27.58 -23.19
C GLU A 124 7.33 26.89 -24.51
N ALA A 125 6.16 26.23 -24.56
CA ALA A 125 5.31 26.11 -25.74
C ALA A 125 3.88 25.69 -25.33
N GLU A 126 2.89 26.26 -26.02
CA GLU A 126 1.45 26.38 -25.71
C GLU A 126 0.52 25.23 -26.15
N LYS A 127 -0.63 25.12 -25.44
CA LYS A 127 -2.04 24.80 -25.84
C LYS A 127 -2.31 23.45 -26.56
N GLN A 128 -3.39 22.69 -26.32
CA GLN A 128 -4.82 23.07 -26.27
C GLN A 128 -5.71 21.93 -25.70
N ALA A 129 -6.91 22.28 -25.23
CA ALA A 129 -7.93 21.41 -24.59
C ALA A 129 -8.88 20.73 -25.58
N ASP A 130 -9.53 19.63 -25.17
CA ASP A 130 -10.91 19.30 -25.57
C ASP A 130 -11.60 18.29 -24.62
N ASP A 131 -12.94 18.33 -24.64
CA ASP A 131 -13.93 17.99 -23.60
C ASP A 131 -14.33 16.50 -23.41
N ASN A 132 -15.00 16.27 -22.27
CA ASN A 132 -15.75 15.08 -21.76
C ASN A 132 -17.10 14.88 -22.53
N PRO A 133 -18.02 13.89 -22.28
CA PRO A 133 -18.04 12.68 -21.44
C PRO A 133 -18.50 11.37 -22.15
N ASP A 134 -18.32 10.23 -21.46
CA ASP A 134 -19.35 9.19 -21.20
C ASP A 134 -18.68 7.86 -20.82
N ILE A 135 -18.88 7.41 -19.58
CA ILE A 135 -18.42 6.09 -19.10
C ILE A 135 -19.64 5.19 -18.95
N PRO A 136 -19.84 4.19 -19.83
CA PRO A 136 -20.72 3.07 -19.54
C PRO A 136 -20.01 2.11 -18.58
N GLU A 137 -20.69 1.77 -17.50
CA GLU A 137 -20.36 0.72 -16.55
C GLU A 137 -20.28 -0.63 -17.27
N VAL A 138 -19.10 -0.98 -17.77
CA VAL A 138 -18.76 -2.33 -18.22
C VAL A 138 -17.53 -2.72 -17.41
N ALA A 139 -17.64 -3.79 -16.61
CA ALA A 139 -16.50 -4.42 -15.97
C ALA A 139 -15.50 -4.84 -17.06
N SER A 140 -14.58 -3.93 -17.38
CA SER A 140 -13.60 -4.12 -18.44
C SER A 140 -12.69 -5.25 -17.99
N LYS A 141 -12.71 -6.38 -18.71
CA LYS A 141 -11.69 -7.43 -18.54
C LYS A 141 -10.32 -6.77 -18.63
N VAL A 142 -9.58 -6.77 -17.53
CA VAL A 142 -8.25 -6.16 -17.49
C VAL A 142 -7.34 -6.85 -18.50
N HIS A 143 -6.85 -6.08 -19.48
CA HIS A 143 -5.99 -6.60 -20.55
C HIS A 143 -4.54 -6.14 -20.33
N CYS A 144 -3.59 -7.08 -20.46
CA CYS A 144 -2.17 -6.82 -20.20
C CYS A 144 -1.48 -5.93 -21.25
N ASP A 145 -2.10 -5.76 -22.42
CA ASP A 145 -1.62 -4.94 -23.53
C ASP A 145 -1.77 -3.44 -23.26
N THR A 146 -2.78 -3.05 -22.46
CA THR A 146 -2.98 -1.67 -21.97
C THR A 146 -1.75 -1.15 -21.22
N TYR A 147 -0.93 -2.04 -20.66
CA TYR A 147 0.28 -1.68 -19.91
C TYR A 147 1.56 -1.64 -20.75
N ARG A 148 1.48 -1.88 -22.08
CA ARG A 148 2.65 -1.81 -22.97
C ARG A 148 3.20 -0.40 -23.20
N GLY A 149 2.42 0.64 -22.91
CA GLY A 149 2.79 2.05 -23.16
C GLY A 149 3.92 2.60 -22.28
N GLY A 150 4.25 1.93 -21.18
CA GLY A 150 5.37 2.31 -20.29
C GLY A 150 6.56 1.37 -20.50
N ARG A 151 7.79 1.92 -20.52
CA ARG A 151 9.06 1.17 -20.63
C ARG A 151 9.40 0.26 -19.42
N TYR A 152 8.40 -0.32 -18.75
CA TYR A 152 8.61 -1.18 -17.60
C TYR A 152 8.52 -2.66 -18.03
N GLU A 153 9.68 -3.31 -18.10
CA GLU A 153 9.85 -4.72 -18.50
C GLU A 153 9.76 -5.67 -17.29
N GLY A 154 8.77 -5.46 -16.42
CA GLY A 154 8.63 -6.22 -15.17
C GLY A 154 7.24 -6.78 -14.93
N PHE A 155 7.02 -7.27 -13.70
CA PHE A 155 5.71 -7.73 -13.26
C PHE A 155 4.75 -6.56 -13.06
N ILE A 156 3.56 -6.65 -13.63
CA ILE A 156 2.49 -5.68 -13.45
C ILE A 156 1.30 -6.41 -12.84
N PHE A 157 0.77 -5.81 -11.78
CA PHE A 157 -0.38 -6.31 -11.05
C PHE A 157 -1.50 -5.27 -11.10
N PRO A 158 -2.51 -5.48 -11.95
CA PRO A 158 -3.66 -4.61 -11.98
C PRO A 158 -4.33 -4.52 -10.60
N PRO A 159 -4.56 -3.31 -10.07
CA PRO A 159 -5.17 -3.16 -8.76
C PRO A 159 -6.60 -3.67 -8.75
N SER A 160 -7.01 -4.23 -7.62
CA SER A 160 -8.43 -4.49 -7.39
C SER A 160 -9.12 -3.17 -7.08
N LEU A 161 -10.18 -2.84 -7.82
CA LEU A 161 -10.95 -1.61 -7.61
C LEU A 161 -11.52 -1.51 -6.19
N SER A 162 -11.79 -2.64 -5.53
CA SER A 162 -12.43 -2.72 -4.21
C SER A 162 -11.46 -3.12 -3.08
N GLY A 163 -10.15 -3.12 -3.33
CA GLY A 163 -9.17 -3.68 -2.41
C GLY A 163 -8.18 -2.65 -1.87
N GLY A 164 -7.59 -2.94 -0.71
CA GLY A 164 -6.55 -2.10 -0.11
C GLY A 164 -5.25 -2.08 -0.93
N ARG A 165 -4.30 -1.26 -0.48
CA ARG A 165 -2.97 -0.95 -1.08
C ARG A 165 -2.33 -2.03 -1.97
N TYR A 166 -2.27 -3.30 -1.53
CA TYR A 166 -1.59 -4.40 -2.24
C TYR A 166 -2.55 -5.35 -2.97
N SER A 167 -3.85 -5.11 -2.93
CA SER A 167 -4.88 -5.97 -3.51
C SER A 167 -4.89 -5.86 -5.03
N VAL A 168 -5.08 -7.01 -5.69
CA VAL A 168 -5.00 -7.11 -7.15
C VAL A 168 -6.22 -7.82 -7.71
N ASP A 169 -6.57 -7.55 -8.96
CA ASP A 169 -7.73 -8.15 -9.66
C ASP A 169 -7.47 -9.59 -10.15
N GLY A 170 -6.55 -10.30 -9.49
CA GLY A 170 -6.14 -11.67 -9.85
C GLY A 170 -5.42 -11.82 -11.20
N VAL A 171 -5.29 -10.76 -11.99
CA VAL A 171 -4.51 -10.72 -13.22
C VAL A 171 -3.04 -10.46 -12.90
N VAL A 172 -2.12 -11.15 -13.58
CA VAL A 172 -0.69 -10.91 -13.49
C VAL A 172 -0.13 -10.80 -14.90
N CYS A 173 0.51 -9.67 -15.17
CA CYS A 173 1.11 -9.37 -16.45
C CYS A 173 2.65 -9.36 -16.32
N TYR A 174 3.34 -9.79 -17.36
CA TYR A 174 4.78 -9.64 -17.49
C TYR A 174 5.09 -9.33 -18.96
N GLU A 175 5.78 -8.21 -19.21
CA GLU A 175 6.10 -7.71 -20.56
C GLU A 175 4.85 -7.66 -21.48
N GLY A 176 3.73 -7.16 -20.93
CA GLY A 176 2.45 -7.04 -21.62
C GLY A 176 1.75 -8.36 -21.95
N ARG A 177 2.22 -9.50 -21.42
CA ARG A 177 1.57 -10.81 -21.57
C ARG A 177 0.89 -11.23 -20.27
N ASN A 178 -0.30 -11.81 -20.38
CA ASN A 178 -0.97 -12.44 -19.23
C ASN A 178 -0.25 -13.74 -18.85
N ILE A 179 0.25 -13.81 -17.63
CA ILE A 179 0.94 -14.97 -17.04
C ILE A 179 0.23 -15.49 -15.80
N THR A 180 -1.04 -15.11 -15.57
CA THR A 180 -1.81 -15.45 -14.37
C THR A 180 -1.84 -16.95 -14.10
N SER A 181 -2.08 -17.77 -15.12
CA SER A 181 -2.16 -19.23 -14.95
C SER A 181 -0.84 -19.82 -14.44
N TRP A 182 0.29 -19.30 -14.95
CA TRP A 182 1.62 -19.70 -14.47
C TRP A 182 1.85 -19.23 -13.02
N VAL A 183 1.51 -17.98 -12.68
CA VAL A 183 1.73 -17.44 -11.33
C VAL A 183 0.84 -18.12 -10.29
N ALA A 184 -0.47 -18.16 -10.52
CA ALA A 184 -1.42 -18.71 -9.57
C ALA A 184 -1.32 -20.25 -9.50
N GLY A 185 -1.22 -20.91 -10.64
CA GLY A 185 -1.43 -22.35 -10.75
C GLY A 185 -2.91 -22.71 -10.91
N GLU A 186 -3.16 -23.97 -11.23
CA GLU A 186 -4.50 -24.50 -11.47
C GLU A 186 -5.39 -24.37 -10.23
N GLY A 187 -6.63 -23.92 -10.42
CA GLY A 187 -7.61 -23.75 -9.33
C GLY A 187 -7.34 -22.59 -8.37
N MET A 188 -6.24 -21.85 -8.55
CA MET A 188 -5.83 -20.75 -7.67
C MET A 188 -6.08 -19.38 -8.33
N LYS A 189 -6.18 -18.34 -7.50
CA LYS A 189 -6.19 -16.91 -7.88
C LYS A 189 -5.11 -16.18 -7.08
N VAL A 190 -4.58 -15.10 -7.66
CA VAL A 190 -3.73 -14.15 -6.93
C VAL A 190 -4.64 -13.16 -6.20
N THR A 191 -4.33 -12.85 -4.94
CA THR A 191 -5.20 -12.02 -4.08
C THR A 191 -4.57 -10.70 -3.67
N SER A 192 -3.24 -10.65 -3.56
CA SER A 192 -2.45 -9.43 -3.33
C SER A 192 -1.04 -9.63 -3.87
N ALA A 193 -0.34 -8.53 -4.16
CA ALA A 193 1.01 -8.57 -4.67
C ALA A 193 1.88 -7.42 -4.14
N LEU A 194 3.17 -7.69 -4.06
CA LEU A 194 4.22 -6.76 -3.67
C LEU A 194 5.42 -6.94 -4.60
N ILE A 195 6.02 -5.83 -5.03
CA ILE A 195 7.29 -5.82 -5.75
C ILE A 195 8.35 -5.22 -4.80
N PRO A 196 9.19 -6.04 -4.14
CA PRO A 196 10.17 -5.56 -3.17
C PRO A 196 11.21 -4.61 -3.80
N ASN A 197 11.64 -4.95 -5.03
CA ASN A 197 12.57 -4.17 -5.81
C ASN A 197 12.12 -4.14 -7.28
N SER A 198 11.70 -3.00 -7.79
CA SER A 198 11.24 -2.85 -9.18
C SER A 198 12.33 -2.99 -10.23
N LYS A 199 13.61 -3.02 -9.83
CA LYS A 199 14.73 -3.33 -10.74
C LYS A 199 14.99 -4.82 -10.88
N GLU A 200 14.46 -5.61 -9.96
CA GLU A 200 14.54 -7.06 -10.01
C GLU A 200 13.19 -7.53 -10.54
N SER A 201 13.20 -8.40 -11.56
CA SER A 201 12.00 -9.07 -12.01
C SER A 201 11.59 -10.10 -10.95
N LEU A 202 11.22 -9.64 -9.76
CA LEU A 202 10.86 -10.41 -8.59
C LEU A 202 9.62 -9.80 -7.94
N ALA A 203 8.66 -10.65 -7.60
CA ALA A 203 7.45 -10.25 -6.91
C ALA A 203 7.01 -11.31 -5.91
N ILE A 204 6.25 -10.86 -4.93
CA ILE A 204 5.64 -11.68 -3.91
C ILE A 204 4.14 -11.58 -4.09
N VAL A 205 3.50 -12.72 -4.16
CA VAL A 205 2.06 -12.81 -4.34
C VAL A 205 1.46 -13.66 -3.25
N THR A 206 0.26 -13.29 -2.79
CA THR A 206 -0.60 -14.22 -2.07
C THR A 206 -1.49 -14.91 -3.07
N ILE A 207 -1.61 -16.23 -2.94
CA ILE A 207 -2.51 -17.04 -3.76
C ILE A 207 -3.50 -17.79 -2.89
N GLU A 208 -4.70 -17.98 -3.42
CA GLU A 208 -5.81 -18.63 -2.75
C GLU A 208 -6.59 -19.51 -3.72
N GLU A 209 -7.19 -20.59 -3.21
CA GLU A 209 -8.13 -21.43 -3.95
C GLU A 209 -9.38 -20.64 -4.39
N LYS A 210 -9.75 -20.74 -5.68
CA LYS A 210 -10.88 -19.95 -6.24
C LYS A 210 -12.23 -20.37 -5.69
N ASN A 211 -12.49 -21.67 -5.63
CA ASN A 211 -13.77 -22.25 -5.25
C ASN A 211 -13.55 -23.37 -4.24
N PRO A 212 -13.11 -23.04 -3.02
CA PRO A 212 -12.84 -24.05 -2.02
C PRO A 212 -14.14 -24.77 -1.65
N ARG A 213 -14.17 -26.08 -1.88
CA ARG A 213 -15.27 -26.97 -1.45
C ARG A 213 -15.02 -27.57 -0.07
N SER A 214 -13.82 -27.36 0.46
CA SER A 214 -13.37 -27.86 1.73
C SER A 214 -13.25 -26.70 2.72
N LEU A 215 -13.47 -27.01 4.00
CA LEU A 215 -13.06 -26.14 5.12
C LEU A 215 -11.53 -26.02 5.25
N LYS A 216 -10.75 -26.67 4.35
CA LYS A 216 -9.29 -26.61 4.27
C LYS A 216 -8.83 -25.92 2.96
N PRO A 217 -9.23 -24.66 2.72
CA PRO A 217 -8.85 -23.94 1.50
C PRO A 217 -7.33 -23.81 1.38
N LYS A 218 -6.80 -23.96 0.17
CA LYS A 218 -5.37 -23.74 -0.06
C LYS A 218 -5.07 -22.24 -0.11
N SER A 219 -4.07 -21.81 0.63
CA SER A 219 -3.52 -20.46 0.56
C SER A 219 -2.00 -20.50 0.69
N SER A 220 -1.29 -19.62 0.00
CA SER A 220 0.18 -19.58 0.05
C SER A 220 0.73 -18.21 -0.30
N VAL A 221 1.84 -17.86 0.34
CA VAL A 221 2.71 -16.77 -0.10
C VAL A 221 3.72 -17.38 -1.06
N ARG A 222 3.75 -16.85 -2.29
CA ARG A 222 4.59 -17.33 -3.37
C ARG A 222 5.50 -16.22 -3.85
N ILE A 223 6.77 -16.54 -4.01
CA ILE A 223 7.73 -15.71 -4.74
C ILE A 223 7.68 -16.11 -6.21
N ILE A 224 7.67 -15.12 -7.09
CA ILE A 224 7.84 -15.29 -8.53
C ILE A 224 9.01 -14.43 -8.99
N TYR A 225 9.79 -14.95 -9.92
CA TYR A 225 10.90 -14.20 -10.51
C TYR A 225 11.14 -14.57 -11.97
N VAL A 226 11.74 -13.63 -12.69
CA VAL A 226 12.30 -13.81 -14.02
C VAL A 226 13.77 -13.40 -13.96
N THR A 227 14.66 -14.28 -14.37
CA THR A 227 16.10 -13.99 -14.43
C THR A 227 16.43 -13.17 -15.68
N GLN A 228 17.64 -12.62 -15.76
CA GLN A 228 18.09 -11.84 -16.93
C GLN A 228 18.09 -12.64 -18.24
N ASN A 229 18.23 -13.96 -18.19
CA ASN A 229 18.11 -14.84 -19.37
C ASN A 229 16.67 -15.29 -19.67
N GLY A 230 15.67 -14.71 -19.00
CA GLY A 230 14.25 -14.98 -19.24
C GLY A 230 13.71 -16.25 -18.57
N PHE A 231 14.52 -16.96 -17.77
CA PHE A 231 14.05 -18.11 -17.01
C PHE A 231 13.07 -17.66 -15.93
N ARG A 232 11.92 -18.33 -15.86
CA ARG A 232 10.85 -18.00 -14.91
C ARG A 232 10.84 -19.02 -13.78
N GLY A 233 11.00 -18.55 -12.56
CA GLY A 233 10.89 -19.36 -11.35
C GLY A 233 9.72 -18.93 -10.47
N LYS A 234 9.17 -19.88 -9.72
CA LYS A 234 8.20 -19.62 -8.67
C LYS A 234 8.36 -20.60 -7.51
N GLU A 235 8.17 -20.14 -6.29
CA GLU A 235 8.32 -20.94 -5.08
C GLU A 235 7.33 -20.51 -4.02
N ASP A 236 6.61 -21.47 -3.42
CA ASP A 236 5.77 -21.22 -2.25
C ASP A 236 6.65 -21.20 -1.00
N ILE A 237 6.79 -20.02 -0.40
CA ILE A 237 7.64 -19.81 0.77
C ILE A 237 6.88 -19.99 2.09
N ILE A 238 5.57 -19.75 2.07
CA ILE A 238 4.67 -19.97 3.21
C ILE A 238 3.41 -20.64 2.67
N ARG A 239 2.96 -21.72 3.31
CA ARG A 239 1.79 -22.49 2.90
C ARG A 239 0.81 -22.62 4.06
N GLN A 240 -0.48 -22.48 3.75
CA GLN A 240 -1.57 -22.72 4.70
C GLN A 240 -1.42 -24.09 5.32
N ARG A 241 -1.37 -24.12 6.66
CA ARG A 241 -1.45 -25.34 7.45
C ARG A 241 -2.88 -25.49 7.94
N TYR A 242 -3.32 -26.72 8.14
CA TYR A 242 -4.60 -26.94 8.79
C TYR A 242 -4.50 -26.54 10.26
N THR A 243 -5.30 -25.58 10.66
CA THR A 243 -5.35 -25.06 12.03
C THR A 243 -6.70 -24.41 12.30
N GLU A 244 -7.20 -24.61 13.51
CA GLU A 244 -8.39 -23.93 14.04
C GLU A 244 -8.01 -22.68 14.83
N ASP A 245 -6.71 -22.49 15.13
CA ASP A 245 -6.23 -21.29 15.80
C ASP A 245 -6.25 -20.12 14.80
N PRO A 246 -7.09 -19.09 15.03
CA PRO A 246 -7.21 -17.94 14.15
C PRO A 246 -5.90 -17.14 14.01
N LYS A 247 -4.93 -17.33 14.92
CA LYS A 247 -3.59 -16.73 14.84
C LYS A 247 -2.62 -17.48 13.93
N THR A 248 -3.02 -18.58 13.32
CA THR A 248 -2.13 -19.43 12.52
C THR A 248 -2.72 -19.80 11.17
N THR A 249 -3.99 -19.51 10.93
CA THR A 249 -4.59 -19.62 9.60
C THR A 249 -4.04 -18.52 8.68
N LEU A 250 -4.04 -18.80 7.39
CA LEU A 250 -3.63 -17.93 6.27
C LEU A 250 -4.72 -17.86 5.20
N PHE A 251 -5.93 -18.36 5.50
CA PHE A 251 -7.05 -18.33 4.55
C PHE A 251 -7.49 -16.89 4.29
N ASN A 252 -7.73 -16.53 3.03
CA ASN A 252 -8.07 -15.18 2.59
C ASN A 252 -7.07 -14.09 3.03
N MET A 253 -5.78 -14.47 3.15
CA MET A 253 -4.75 -13.50 3.51
C MET A 253 -4.50 -12.45 2.42
N LYS A 254 -4.13 -11.25 2.85
CA LYS A 254 -3.78 -10.10 2.01
C LYS A 254 -2.54 -9.41 2.54
N ILE A 255 -1.58 -9.08 1.67
CA ILE A 255 -0.48 -8.18 2.03
C ILE A 255 -1.09 -6.82 2.41
N VAL A 256 -0.66 -6.26 3.53
CA VAL A 256 -1.15 -4.97 4.07
C VAL A 256 -0.03 -3.98 4.35
N GLY A 257 1.23 -4.43 4.37
CA GLY A 257 2.36 -3.53 4.61
C GLY A 257 3.69 -4.12 4.13
N TYR A 258 4.66 -3.23 3.88
CA TYR A 258 6.02 -3.61 3.55
C TYR A 258 7.02 -2.59 4.11
N ASN A 259 7.91 -3.06 4.98
CA ASN A 259 9.07 -2.32 5.43
C ASN A 259 10.24 -2.63 4.49
N ARG A 260 10.51 -1.71 3.55
CA ARG A 260 11.57 -1.86 2.55
C ARG A 260 12.97 -1.95 3.14
N GLU A 261 13.24 -1.20 4.21
CA GLU A 261 14.57 -1.12 4.82
C GLU A 261 14.96 -2.43 5.53
N LYS A 262 13.98 -3.09 6.14
CA LYS A 262 14.17 -4.35 6.88
C LYS A 262 13.71 -5.59 6.11
N GLY A 263 13.13 -5.41 4.93
CA GLY A 263 12.58 -6.50 4.12
C GLY A 263 11.37 -7.19 4.77
N ILE A 264 10.64 -6.54 5.67
CA ILE A 264 9.52 -7.16 6.40
C ILE A 264 8.22 -6.96 5.64
N VAL A 265 7.54 -8.06 5.31
CA VAL A 265 6.19 -8.05 4.73
C VAL A 265 5.19 -8.29 5.84
N TYR A 266 4.14 -7.48 5.86
CA TYR A 266 2.99 -7.65 6.74
C TYR A 266 1.79 -8.11 5.91
N PHE A 267 1.10 -9.14 6.39
CA PHE A 267 -0.14 -9.60 5.78
C PHE A 267 -1.21 -9.78 6.86
N SER A 268 -2.44 -9.47 6.49
CA SER A 268 -3.65 -9.60 7.31
C SER A 268 -4.39 -10.87 6.92
N VAL A 269 -4.98 -11.54 7.91
CA VAL A 269 -5.80 -12.75 7.74
C VAL A 269 -7.10 -12.58 8.51
N PRO A 270 -8.28 -12.85 7.93
CA PRO A 270 -9.52 -12.93 8.69
C PRO A 270 -9.42 -14.00 9.78
N ALA A 271 -9.62 -13.60 11.03
CA ALA A 271 -9.29 -14.41 12.20
C ALA A 271 -10.44 -14.44 13.21
N TRP A 272 -11.05 -13.29 13.50
CA TRP A 272 -12.18 -13.15 14.42
C TRP A 272 -13.36 -12.45 13.74
N ALA A 273 -14.50 -12.42 14.43
CA ALA A 273 -15.73 -11.79 13.92
C ALA A 273 -15.59 -10.30 13.60
N VAL A 274 -14.66 -9.61 14.27
CA VAL A 274 -14.51 -8.14 14.24
C VAL A 274 -13.05 -7.70 14.16
N SER A 275 -12.13 -8.61 13.87
CA SER A 275 -10.70 -8.30 13.85
C SER A 275 -9.93 -9.31 13.00
N HIS A 276 -8.86 -8.84 12.38
CA HIS A 276 -7.93 -9.66 11.62
C HIS A 276 -6.71 -10.05 12.44
N ALA A 277 -6.02 -11.10 12.02
CA ALA A 277 -4.69 -11.43 12.51
C ALA A 277 -3.65 -10.79 11.59
N ILE A 278 -2.75 -9.98 12.15
CA ILE A 278 -1.61 -9.40 11.44
C ILE A 278 -0.42 -10.32 11.64
N HIS A 279 0.14 -10.78 10.54
CA HIS A 279 1.35 -11.59 10.48
C HIS A 279 2.46 -10.84 9.78
N ALA A 280 3.70 -11.26 10.03
CA ALA A 280 4.85 -10.77 9.31
C ALA A 280 5.85 -11.88 8.97
N PHE A 281 6.62 -11.66 7.92
CA PHE A 281 7.81 -12.44 7.59
C PHE A 281 8.88 -11.54 6.97
N THR A 282 10.13 -11.96 7.02
CA THR A 282 11.26 -11.22 6.43
C THR A 282 11.68 -11.86 5.13
N ILE A 283 11.83 -11.05 4.09
CA ILE A 283 12.45 -11.42 2.82
C ILE A 283 13.94 -11.07 2.93
N PRO A 284 14.85 -12.03 2.72
CA PRO A 284 16.26 -11.73 2.72
C PRO A 284 16.68 -11.07 1.40
N PHE A 285 17.56 -10.08 1.48
CA PHE A 285 18.04 -9.32 0.31
C PHE A 285 19.07 -10.08 -0.54
N ASP A 286 19.55 -11.24 -0.07
CA ASP A 286 20.49 -12.10 -0.78
C ASP A 286 19.79 -13.11 -1.71
N ASN A 287 18.47 -12.99 -1.87
CA ASN A 287 17.63 -13.89 -2.67
C ASN A 287 17.62 -15.35 -2.19
N GLN A 288 17.99 -15.64 -0.94
CA GLN A 288 17.92 -16.99 -0.37
C GLN A 288 16.60 -17.22 0.38
N TYR A 289 15.60 -17.73 -0.31
CA TYR A 289 14.24 -17.88 0.23
C TYR A 289 14.00 -19.15 1.07
N MET A 290 15.08 -19.87 1.40
CA MET A 290 15.00 -21.06 2.23
C MET A 290 14.66 -20.68 3.68
N ASN A 291 13.74 -21.43 4.30
CA ASN A 291 13.39 -21.31 5.72
C ASN A 291 12.75 -19.98 6.15
N ILE A 292 12.05 -19.28 5.23
CA ILE A 292 11.21 -18.15 5.62
C ILE A 292 10.15 -18.63 6.63
N LYS A 293 10.02 -17.90 7.73
CA LYS A 293 9.02 -18.15 8.77
C LYS A 293 8.11 -16.96 8.93
N GLU A 294 6.82 -17.24 8.87
CA GLU A 294 5.76 -16.36 9.28
C GLU A 294 5.68 -16.27 10.81
N LYS A 295 5.27 -15.12 11.31
CA LYS A 295 5.01 -14.89 12.73
C LYS A 295 3.74 -14.07 12.90
N PHE A 296 2.83 -14.52 13.77
CA PHE A 296 1.73 -13.70 14.26
C PHE A 296 2.28 -12.53 15.09
N ILE A 297 1.85 -11.31 14.77
CA ILE A 297 2.28 -10.08 15.42
C ILE A 297 1.21 -9.62 16.41
N THR A 298 0.00 -9.35 15.94
CA THR A 298 -1.09 -8.84 16.78
C THR A 298 -2.44 -9.02 16.07
N ASP A 299 -3.52 -8.86 16.80
CA ASP A 299 -4.87 -8.74 16.24
C ASP A 299 -5.17 -7.28 15.84
N GLY A 300 -6.09 -7.06 14.92
CA GLY A 300 -6.54 -5.75 14.47
C GLY A 300 -6.27 -5.50 12.99
N ASP A 301 -6.48 -4.27 12.58
CA ASP A 301 -6.34 -3.82 11.20
C ASP A 301 -5.14 -2.87 11.08
N LEU A 302 -4.19 -3.20 10.20
CA LEU A 302 -2.98 -2.41 10.03
C LEU A 302 -3.32 -1.07 9.36
N THR A 303 -3.15 0.02 10.09
CA THR A 303 -3.31 1.37 9.55
C THR A 303 -2.06 1.76 8.76
N PHE A 304 -0.88 1.68 9.38
CA PHE A 304 0.40 1.88 8.69
C PHE A 304 1.59 1.33 9.50
N VAL A 305 2.73 1.15 8.84
CA VAL A 305 4.01 0.86 9.50
C VAL A 305 4.76 2.19 9.67
N ASN A 306 5.15 2.53 10.89
CA ASN A 306 5.94 3.72 11.15
C ASN A 306 7.35 3.55 10.57
N MET A 307 7.62 4.22 9.45
CA MET A 307 8.91 4.24 8.79
C MET A 307 9.69 5.53 9.07
N SER A 308 9.16 6.39 9.94
CA SER A 308 9.67 7.75 10.15
C SER A 308 10.84 7.81 11.12
N ASN A 309 11.98 8.34 10.65
CA ASN A 309 12.97 8.97 11.51
C ASN A 309 12.51 10.42 11.70
N LEU A 310 11.77 10.70 12.77
CA LEU A 310 11.38 12.07 13.08
C LEU A 310 12.65 12.91 13.31
N VAL A 311 12.97 13.77 12.34
CA VAL A 311 13.86 14.95 12.40
C VAL A 311 14.82 14.93 13.60
N GLY A 312 15.99 14.28 13.43
CA GLY A 312 17.20 14.52 14.22
C GLY A 312 17.15 14.33 15.75
N LYS A 313 16.02 13.94 16.34
CA LYS A 313 15.85 13.76 17.78
C LYS A 313 15.83 12.27 18.12
N PRO A 314 16.91 11.71 18.70
CA PRO A 314 17.04 10.27 18.96
C PRO A 314 15.89 9.66 19.75
N GLU A 315 15.25 10.43 20.64
CA GLU A 315 14.10 10.00 21.44
C GLU A 315 12.87 9.60 20.60
N ASN A 316 12.70 10.17 19.40
CA ASN A 316 11.57 9.90 18.52
C ASN A 316 11.83 8.74 17.54
N ASN A 317 13.10 8.32 17.39
CA ASN A 317 13.47 7.11 16.64
C ASN A 317 13.05 5.82 17.36
N LYS A 318 12.60 5.91 18.61
CA LYS A 318 12.21 4.77 19.45
C LYS A 318 11.17 3.86 18.79
N TYR A 319 10.30 4.41 17.93
CA TYR A 319 9.18 3.68 17.34
C TYR A 319 9.36 3.34 15.86
N ILE A 320 10.57 3.46 15.31
CA ILE A 320 10.83 3.06 13.92
C ILE A 320 10.57 1.57 13.74
N GLY A 321 9.74 1.24 12.74
CA GLY A 321 9.27 -0.09 12.43
C GLY A 321 8.11 -0.57 13.29
N SER A 322 7.64 0.22 14.26
CA SER A 322 6.39 -0.05 14.97
C SER A 322 5.20 0.00 14.01
N LEU A 323 4.15 -0.73 14.34
CA LEU A 323 2.90 -0.76 13.60
C LEU A 323 1.90 0.17 14.31
N VAL A 324 1.11 0.88 13.53
CA VAL A 324 -0.12 1.51 14.01
C VAL A 324 -1.27 0.62 13.56
N VAL A 325 -2.02 0.14 14.54
CA VAL A 325 -3.05 -0.88 14.35
C VAL A 325 -4.34 -0.41 15.00
N GLU A 326 -5.42 -0.38 14.22
CA GLU A 326 -6.77 -0.20 14.76
C GLU A 326 -7.17 -1.51 15.45
N GLN A 327 -7.50 -1.42 16.73
CA GLN A 327 -8.01 -2.57 17.50
C GLN A 327 -9.33 -2.20 18.16
N SER A 328 -10.23 -3.18 18.24
CA SER A 328 -11.48 -3.03 18.98
C SER A 328 -11.36 -3.56 20.40
N GLU A 329 -11.95 -2.86 21.36
CA GLU A 329 -12.04 -3.30 22.75
C GLU A 329 -13.42 -2.99 23.34
N ILE A 330 -13.78 -3.68 24.42
CA ILE A 330 -15.02 -3.41 25.15
C ILE A 330 -14.67 -2.55 26.36
N ARG A 331 -15.27 -1.37 26.44
CA ARG A 331 -15.14 -0.44 27.56
C ARG A 331 -16.45 -0.37 28.35
N GLU A 332 -16.32 -0.34 29.67
CA GLU A 332 -17.47 -0.20 30.57
C GLU A 332 -18.18 1.13 30.31
N GLY A 333 -19.49 1.09 30.08
CA GLY A 333 -20.30 2.28 29.78
C GLY A 333 -20.29 2.75 28.32
N GLU A 334 -19.29 2.39 27.52
CA GLU A 334 -19.17 2.79 26.11
C GLU A 334 -19.47 1.65 25.12
N GLY A 335 -19.42 0.40 25.59
CA GLY A 335 -19.58 -0.76 24.72
C GLY A 335 -18.31 -1.03 23.90
N ARG A 336 -18.46 -1.46 22.64
CA ARG A 336 -17.31 -1.71 21.76
C ARG A 336 -16.80 -0.40 21.17
N VAL A 337 -15.53 -0.12 21.35
CA VAL A 337 -14.81 1.02 20.76
C VAL A 337 -13.70 0.54 19.85
N TYR A 338 -13.29 1.38 18.92
CA TYR A 338 -12.19 1.15 17.98
C TYR A 338 -11.18 2.27 18.17
N ASN A 339 -9.94 1.92 18.51
CA ASN A 339 -8.87 2.91 18.73
C ASN A 339 -7.59 2.49 18.02
N GLU A 340 -6.73 3.47 17.78
CA GLU A 340 -5.42 3.27 17.18
C GLU A 340 -4.39 2.94 18.28
N TYR A 341 -3.66 1.85 18.12
CA TYR A 341 -2.63 1.42 19.05
C TYR A 341 -1.27 1.39 18.38
N LEU A 342 -0.26 1.82 19.12
CA LEU A 342 1.13 1.67 18.74
C LEU A 342 1.63 0.29 19.18
N ILE A 343 2.02 -0.54 18.23
CA ILE A 343 2.46 -1.93 18.45
C ILE A 343 3.91 -2.08 18.03
N SER A 344 4.75 -2.71 18.86
CA SER A 344 6.14 -2.99 18.48
C SER A 344 6.23 -3.98 17.32
N PRO A 345 7.37 -4.05 16.59
CA PRO A 345 7.59 -5.09 15.58
C PRO A 345 7.45 -6.53 16.10
N THR A 346 7.55 -6.73 17.42
CA THR A 346 7.43 -8.04 18.06
C THR A 346 6.00 -8.38 18.50
N GLY A 347 5.04 -7.45 18.36
CA GLY A 347 3.64 -7.64 18.74
C GLY A 347 3.25 -7.05 20.10
N LYS A 348 4.15 -6.34 20.78
CA LYS A 348 3.86 -5.75 22.10
C LYS A 348 3.11 -4.43 21.92
N ARG A 349 1.91 -4.32 22.50
CA ARG A 349 1.20 -3.03 22.62
C ARG A 349 2.03 -2.06 23.47
N ILE A 350 2.34 -0.90 22.91
CA ILE A 350 3.12 0.17 23.55
C ILE A 350 2.17 1.14 24.25
N CYS A 351 1.17 1.66 23.53
CA CYS A 351 0.15 2.54 24.08
C CYS A 351 -1.04 2.67 23.11
N GLU A 352 -2.14 3.23 23.61
CA GLU A 352 -3.21 3.80 22.79
C GLU A 352 -2.78 5.19 22.30
N LEU A 353 -2.99 5.48 21.02
CA LEU A 353 -2.65 6.75 20.42
C LEU A 353 -3.74 7.80 20.66
N ASP A 354 -3.31 9.03 20.91
CA ASP A 354 -4.16 10.20 20.98
C ASP A 354 -4.40 10.74 19.57
N THR A 355 -5.47 10.26 18.93
CA THR A 355 -5.83 10.61 17.56
C THR A 355 -6.47 11.99 17.42
N ASP A 356 -6.78 12.65 18.53
CA ASP A 356 -7.38 13.99 18.55
C ASP A 356 -6.31 15.09 18.37
N VAL A 357 -5.03 14.73 18.55
CA VAL A 357 -3.89 15.63 18.33
C VAL A 357 -3.66 15.83 16.83
N GLU A 358 -3.53 17.09 16.40
CA GLU A 358 -3.14 17.43 15.02
C GLU A 358 -1.81 16.74 14.67
N ASP A 359 -1.71 16.21 13.45
CA ASP A 359 -0.52 15.50 12.98
C ASP A 359 -0.13 14.27 13.85
N TRP A 360 -1.07 13.63 14.57
CA TRP A 360 -0.79 12.45 15.42
C TRP A 360 -0.09 11.31 14.69
N LYS A 361 -0.34 11.12 13.38
CA LYS A 361 0.32 10.09 12.56
C LYS A 361 1.84 10.28 12.46
N LEU A 362 2.33 11.48 12.77
CA LEU A 362 3.75 11.80 12.81
C LEU A 362 4.34 11.54 14.18
N TYR A 363 3.77 12.16 15.21
CA TYR A 363 4.36 12.14 16.55
C TYR A 363 4.00 10.90 17.35
N LEU A 364 2.95 10.19 16.93
CA LEU A 364 2.41 9.01 17.58
C LEU A 364 2.22 9.25 19.10
N PRO A 365 1.53 10.34 19.51
CA PRO A 365 1.36 10.67 20.91
C PRO A 365 0.53 9.60 21.60
N CYS A 366 0.99 9.10 22.74
CA CYS A 366 0.19 8.20 23.55
C CYS A 366 -0.84 9.00 24.35
N LYS A 367 -2.06 8.47 24.52
CA LYS A 367 -3.01 8.99 25.51
C LYS A 367 -2.39 8.94 26.91
N LYS A 368 -2.71 9.94 27.72
CA LYS A 368 -2.22 10.09 29.10
C LYS A 368 -3.00 9.26 30.10
#